data_AF-A0A7Z8QTR1-F1
#
_entry.id   AF-A0A7Z8QTR1-F1
#
_cell.length_a   1.000
_cell.length_b   1.000
_cell.length_c   1.000
_cell.angle_alpha   90.00
_cell.angle_beta   90.00
_cell.angle_gamma   90.00
#
_symmetry.space_group_name_H-M   'P 1'
#
loop_
_entity.id
_entity.type
_entity.pdbx_description
1 polymer ?
#
loop_
_entity_poly.entity_id
_entity_poly.type
_entity_poly.pdbx_seq_one_letter_code
_entity_poly.pdbx_strand_id
1 'polypeptide(L)'
;MKKLLLASLLTGAFFAPGAQGALNKFKVYNGNVAISTDGFGSQSGSGIISASVPDGATVKAAYLYTASYIKNVAVVLTLNGTPVTYGDGIIQHNEIIVMNTSNSGELGTSRADVTYIVKPIIDVGTGGVYNFNLVEFFNHDWIDGHALVVVYEH
;
A
#
# COMPACT_ATOMS: atom_id res chain seq x y z
N MET A 1 -41.09 30.30 -53.89
CA MET A 1 -40.02 29.37 -53.46
C MET A 1 -39.69 29.67 -52.00
N LYS A 2 -40.08 28.80 -51.07
CA LYS A 2 -39.56 28.80 -49.68
C LYS A 2 -39.36 27.34 -49.31
N LYS A 3 -38.10 26.90 -49.30
CA LYS A 3 -37.71 25.53 -48.95
C LYS A 3 -37.78 25.40 -47.42
N LEU A 4 -38.66 24.56 -46.90
CA LEU A 4 -38.59 24.13 -45.50
C LEU A 4 -37.43 23.12 -45.39
N LEU A 5 -36.41 23.48 -44.62
CA LEU A 5 -35.32 22.58 -44.26
C LEU A 5 -35.77 21.70 -43.09
N LEU A 6 -35.85 20.40 -43.34
CA LEU A 6 -36.15 19.38 -42.35
C LEU A 6 -34.83 19.04 -41.62
N ALA A 7 -34.67 19.46 -40.36
CA ALA A 7 -33.52 19.11 -39.55
C ALA A 7 -33.81 17.80 -38.80
N SER A 8 -33.25 16.68 -39.28
CA SER A 8 -33.27 15.40 -38.55
C SER A 8 -32.25 15.44 -37.42
N LEU A 9 -32.73 15.42 -36.17
CA LEU A 9 -31.89 15.33 -34.98
C LEU A 9 -31.43 13.87 -34.81
N LEU A 10 -30.20 13.56 -35.24
CA LEU A 10 -29.61 12.23 -35.05
C LEU A 10 -29.06 12.14 -33.62
N THR A 11 -29.77 11.43 -32.74
CA THR A 11 -29.33 11.19 -31.36
C THR A 11 -28.22 10.14 -31.36
N GLY A 12 -26.95 10.56 -31.31
CA GLY A 12 -25.83 9.66 -31.13
C GLY A 12 -25.78 9.16 -29.68
N ALA A 13 -26.11 7.89 -29.45
CA ALA A 13 -25.89 7.24 -28.16
C ALA A 13 -24.37 7.08 -27.95
N PHE A 14 -23.78 7.93 -27.12
CA PHE A 14 -22.42 7.74 -26.63
C PHE A 14 -22.44 6.59 -25.62
N PHE A 15 -21.97 5.41 -26.03
CA PHE A 15 -21.62 4.35 -25.10
C PHE A 15 -20.37 4.79 -24.34
N ALA A 16 -20.51 5.05 -23.03
CA ALA A 16 -19.34 5.21 -22.18
C ALA A 16 -18.54 3.90 -22.21
N PRO A 17 -17.21 3.91 -22.46
CA PRO A 17 -16.41 2.71 -22.33
C PRO A 17 -16.53 2.21 -20.89
N GLY A 18 -16.84 0.93 -20.72
CA GLY A 18 -16.84 0.30 -19.40
C GLY A 18 -15.44 0.42 -18.78
N ALA A 19 -15.38 0.75 -17.50
CA ALA A 19 -14.11 0.78 -16.78
C ALA A 19 -13.50 -0.63 -16.77
N GLN A 20 -12.42 -0.82 -17.53
CA GLN A 20 -11.65 -2.06 -17.54
C GLN A 20 -10.55 -1.98 -16.48
N GLY A 21 -10.85 -2.48 -15.27
CA GLY A 21 -9.85 -2.72 -14.25
C GLY A 21 -9.27 -4.12 -14.40
N ALA A 22 -8.05 -4.24 -14.94
CA ALA A 22 -7.33 -5.51 -14.91
C ALA A 22 -6.47 -5.59 -13.64
N LEU A 23 -6.58 -6.71 -12.91
CA LEU A 23 -5.65 -6.98 -11.82
C LEU A 23 -4.28 -7.31 -12.41
N ASN A 24 -3.31 -6.42 -12.19
CA ASN A 24 -1.93 -6.67 -12.56
C ASN A 24 -1.24 -7.45 -11.44
N LYS A 25 -0.65 -8.60 -11.78
CA LYS A 25 0.21 -9.34 -10.84
C LYS A 25 1.41 -8.48 -10.48
N PHE A 26 1.56 -8.16 -9.20
CA PHE A 26 2.69 -7.39 -8.70
C PHE A 26 3.96 -8.25 -8.61
N LYS A 27 3.91 -9.32 -7.81
CA LYS A 27 5.02 -10.26 -7.55
C LYS A 27 4.46 -11.67 -7.43
N VAL A 28 5.29 -12.67 -7.77
CA VAL A 28 5.00 -14.09 -7.57
C VAL A 28 6.20 -14.71 -6.87
N TYR A 29 5.95 -15.42 -5.77
CA TYR A 29 6.94 -16.21 -5.05
C TYR A 29 6.58 -17.68 -5.23
N ASN A 30 7.52 -18.49 -5.74
CA ASN A 30 7.33 -19.92 -5.98
C ASN A 30 8.26 -20.73 -5.08
N GLY A 31 7.89 -21.99 -4.83
CA GLY A 31 8.67 -22.90 -3.99
C GLY A 31 8.11 -22.99 -2.57
N ASN A 32 8.95 -23.38 -1.62
CA ASN A 32 8.61 -23.50 -0.21
C ASN A 32 8.64 -22.12 0.46
N VAL A 33 7.61 -21.32 0.20
CA VAL A 33 7.44 -19.99 0.78
C VAL A 33 6.20 -19.93 1.66
N ALA A 34 6.29 -19.17 2.74
CA ALA A 34 5.18 -18.86 3.61
C ALA A 34 5.10 -17.34 3.84
N ILE A 35 3.98 -16.89 4.41
CA ILE A 35 3.68 -15.48 4.61
C ILE A 35 3.29 -15.28 6.07
N SER A 36 3.91 -14.29 6.71
CA SER A 36 3.44 -13.71 7.96
C SER A 36 2.76 -12.38 7.63
N THR A 37 1.57 -12.17 8.16
CA THR A 37 0.85 -10.90 8.05
C THR A 37 0.42 -10.41 9.41
N ASP A 38 0.61 -9.13 9.67
CA ASP A 38 0.08 -8.48 10.86
C ASP A 38 -0.43 -7.07 10.52
N GLY A 39 -1.33 -6.55 11.34
CA GLY A 39 -1.96 -5.25 11.16
C GLY A 39 -1.84 -4.39 12.40
N PHE A 40 -1.63 -3.09 12.18
CA PHE A 40 -1.59 -2.09 13.25
C PHE A 40 -2.50 -0.91 12.87
N GLY A 41 -3.33 -0.47 13.81
CA GLY A 41 -4.12 0.75 13.69
C GLY A 41 -4.22 1.41 15.05
N SER A 42 -4.10 2.74 15.09
CA SER A 42 -4.15 3.50 16.33
C SER A 42 -4.58 4.94 16.08
N GLN A 43 -5.17 5.56 17.10
CA GLN A 43 -5.39 7.01 17.13
C GLN A 43 -4.14 7.77 17.63
N SER A 44 -3.19 7.09 18.26
CA SER A 44 -1.94 7.69 18.77
C SER A 44 -0.81 7.74 17.74
N GLY A 45 -1.00 7.15 16.56
CA GLY A 45 0.01 7.08 15.49
C GLY A 45 1.28 6.30 15.85
N SER A 46 1.26 5.47 16.90
CA SER A 46 2.45 4.71 17.32
C SER A 46 2.09 3.39 18.00
N GLY A 47 2.83 2.34 17.69
CA GLY A 47 2.67 1.03 18.30
C GLY A 47 3.53 -0.06 17.66
N ILE A 48 3.10 -1.31 17.83
CA ILE A 48 3.84 -2.49 17.37
C ILE A 48 3.09 -3.14 16.22
N ILE A 49 3.84 -3.48 15.17
CA ILE A 49 3.43 -4.41 14.12
C ILE A 49 4.46 -5.53 14.04
N SER A 50 4.02 -6.76 13.81
CA SER A 50 4.85 -7.94 14.05
C SER A 50 4.97 -8.87 12.84
N ALA A 51 5.95 -9.76 12.91
CA ALA A 51 6.07 -10.90 12.00
C ALA A 51 6.36 -12.17 12.80
N SER A 52 5.67 -13.27 12.49
CA SER A 52 5.93 -14.57 13.10
C SER A 52 6.49 -15.54 12.06
N VAL A 53 7.71 -16.04 12.30
CA VAL A 53 8.37 -16.97 11.38
C VAL A 53 9.03 -18.12 12.17
N PRO A 54 9.21 -19.31 11.58
CA PRO A 54 9.96 -20.40 12.20
C PRO A 54 11.46 -20.06 12.34
N ASP A 55 12.16 -20.82 13.18
CA ASP A 55 13.62 -20.73 13.34
C ASP A 55 14.33 -21.05 12.02
N GLY A 56 15.36 -20.29 11.63
CA GLY A 56 16.05 -20.49 10.35
C GLY A 56 15.31 -19.96 9.10
N ALA A 57 14.21 -19.22 9.26
CA ALA A 57 13.53 -18.58 8.15
C ALA A 57 14.39 -17.51 7.47
N THR A 58 14.31 -17.42 6.14
CA THR A 58 14.96 -16.36 5.34
C THR A 58 13.91 -15.50 4.66
N VAL A 59 13.92 -14.18 4.92
CA VAL A 59 12.99 -13.22 4.33
C VAL A 59 13.29 -13.03 2.84
N LYS A 60 12.29 -13.22 1.98
CA LYS A 60 12.37 -12.96 0.53
C LYS A 60 11.92 -11.53 0.19
N ALA A 61 10.93 -11.04 0.92
CA ALA A 61 10.42 -9.68 0.81
C ALA A 61 9.61 -9.29 2.04
N ALA A 62 9.54 -7.99 2.32
CA ALA A 62 8.59 -7.42 3.27
C ALA A 62 7.95 -6.17 2.67
N TYR A 63 6.62 -6.08 2.79
CA TYR A 63 5.82 -4.97 2.28
C TYR A 63 5.00 -4.35 3.40
N LEU A 64 5.12 -3.04 3.59
CA LEU A 64 4.25 -2.28 4.48
C LEU A 64 3.17 -1.60 3.65
N TYR A 65 1.93 -2.01 3.86
CA TYR A 65 0.75 -1.35 3.31
C TYR A 65 0.26 -0.31 4.30
N THR A 66 -0.27 0.79 3.80
CA THR A 66 -0.85 1.87 4.61
C THR A 66 -2.14 2.33 3.98
N ALA A 67 -3.16 2.49 4.80
CA ALA A 67 -4.48 2.93 4.37
C ALA A 67 -4.86 4.24 5.05
N SER A 68 -5.61 5.08 4.33
CA SER A 68 -6.22 6.30 4.85
C SER A 68 -7.69 6.32 4.47
N TYR A 69 -8.54 6.90 5.33
CA TYR A 69 -9.96 7.05 5.01
C TYR A 69 -10.26 8.27 4.13
N ILE A 70 -9.24 9.07 3.81
CA ILE A 70 -9.29 10.16 2.84
C ILE A 70 -8.17 10.00 1.78
N LYS A 71 -8.43 10.42 0.54
CA LYS A 71 -7.46 10.38 -0.56
C LYS A 71 -6.36 11.45 -0.41
N ASN A 72 -5.23 11.23 -1.07
CA ASN A 72 -4.11 12.18 -1.14
C ASN A 72 -3.50 12.55 0.23
N VAL A 73 -3.52 11.62 1.18
CA VAL A 73 -2.86 11.81 2.48
C VAL A 73 -1.35 11.60 2.32
N ALA A 74 -0.58 12.60 2.71
CA ALA A 74 0.86 12.42 2.86
C ALA A 74 1.13 11.57 4.10
N VAL A 75 1.95 10.52 3.95
CA VAL A 75 2.33 9.60 5.03
C VAL A 75 3.83 9.74 5.25
N VAL A 76 4.20 10.08 6.48
CA VAL A 76 5.59 10.08 6.95
C VAL A 76 5.64 9.20 8.17
N LEU A 77 6.37 8.09 8.11
CA LEU A 77 6.49 7.16 9.23
C LEU A 77 7.87 6.51 9.31
N THR A 78 8.16 5.92 10.47
CA THR A 78 9.30 5.02 10.64
C THR A 78 8.83 3.63 11.00
N LEU A 79 9.58 2.62 10.51
CA LEU A 79 9.49 1.24 10.96
C LEU A 79 10.82 0.88 11.63
N ASN A 80 10.73 0.51 12.90
CA ASN A 80 11.85 0.27 13.80
C ASN A 80 12.90 1.40 13.78
N GLY A 81 12.43 2.65 13.80
CA GLY A 81 13.27 3.85 13.76
C GLY A 81 13.86 4.18 12.37
N THR A 82 13.60 3.37 11.36
CA THR A 82 14.07 3.60 9.98
C THR A 82 12.94 4.24 9.16
N PRO A 83 13.16 5.37 8.46
CA PRO A 83 12.15 5.96 7.59
C PRO A 83 11.67 4.97 6.53
N VAL A 84 10.37 4.93 6.28
CA VAL A 84 9.77 4.08 5.24
C VAL A 84 9.56 4.89 3.97
N THR A 85 10.21 4.46 2.88
CA THR A 85 10.05 5.06 1.56
C THR A 85 9.08 4.26 0.70
N TYR A 86 8.12 4.95 0.10
CA TYR A 86 7.16 4.37 -0.83
C TYR A 86 7.64 4.59 -2.27
N GLY A 87 7.37 3.63 -3.16
CA GLY A 87 7.80 3.68 -4.56
C GLY A 87 7.22 4.86 -5.37
N ASP A 88 7.83 5.10 -6.53
CA ASP A 88 7.63 6.22 -7.47
C ASP A 88 6.16 6.43 -7.92
N GLY A 89 5.60 7.65 -7.90
CA GLY A 89 6.22 8.92 -7.52
C GLY A 89 5.22 10.06 -7.35
N ILE A 90 5.55 11.00 -6.47
CA ILE A 90 6.31 12.20 -6.84
C ILE A 90 7.24 12.56 -5.67
N ILE A 91 8.54 12.62 -5.98
CA ILE A 91 9.56 13.21 -5.12
C ILE A 91 9.32 14.72 -5.06
N GLN A 92 9.10 15.28 -3.86
CA GLN A 92 9.67 16.58 -3.47
C GLN A 92 9.86 16.60 -1.96
N HIS A 93 11.09 16.40 -1.49
CA HIS A 93 11.73 16.90 -0.24
C HIS A 93 10.95 17.06 1.09
N ASN A 94 9.73 16.54 1.21
CA ASN A 94 8.83 16.42 2.36
C ASN A 94 7.77 15.40 1.89
N GLU A 95 7.98 14.10 2.16
CA GLU A 95 7.28 12.97 1.52
C GLU A 95 5.74 13.12 1.45
N ILE A 96 5.23 13.61 0.31
CA ILE A 96 3.82 13.56 -0.07
C ILE A 96 3.63 12.39 -1.04
N ILE A 97 2.95 11.34 -0.58
CA ILE A 97 2.54 10.22 -1.41
C ILE A 97 1.17 10.54 -1.99
N VAL A 98 1.07 10.61 -3.32
CA VAL A 98 -0.22 10.72 -4.01
C VAL A 98 -0.75 9.30 -4.23
N MET A 99 -1.71 8.90 -3.40
CA MET A 99 -2.27 7.55 -3.40
C MET A 99 -3.08 7.27 -4.67
N ASN A 100 -2.84 6.12 -5.30
CA ASN A 100 -3.57 5.67 -6.49
C ASN A 100 -4.99 5.24 -6.08
N THR A 101 -5.98 6.12 -6.27
CA THR A 101 -7.39 5.82 -5.96
C THR A 101 -8.11 5.33 -7.21
N SER A 102 -8.76 4.17 -7.12
CA SER A 102 -9.79 3.81 -8.10
C SER A 102 -10.97 4.76 -7.93
N ASN A 103 -11.46 5.22 -9.06
CA ASN A 103 -12.61 6.11 -9.23
C ASN A 103 -13.78 5.84 -8.25
N SER A 104 -14.16 6.90 -7.53
CA SER A 104 -15.38 7.08 -6.70
C SER A 104 -15.42 6.53 -5.26
N GLY A 105 -14.28 6.46 -4.56
CA GLY A 105 -14.23 6.24 -3.10
C GLY A 105 -13.21 7.15 -2.41
N GLU A 106 -13.50 7.58 -1.19
CA GLU A 106 -12.67 8.52 -0.41
C GLU A 106 -11.39 7.89 0.16
N LEU A 107 -11.16 6.58 0.02
CA LEU A 107 -10.05 5.89 0.68
C LEU A 107 -8.74 5.95 -0.12
N GLY A 108 -7.61 6.03 0.58
CA GLY A 108 -6.27 5.95 0.02
C GLY A 108 -5.53 4.69 0.46
N THR A 109 -4.70 4.11 -0.43
CA THR A 109 -3.79 3.02 -0.06
C THR A 109 -2.41 3.22 -0.69
N SER A 110 -1.37 2.79 0.03
CA SER A 110 0.03 2.83 -0.42
C SER A 110 0.77 1.56 0.01
N ARG A 111 1.81 1.19 -0.75
CA ARG A 111 2.70 0.05 -0.43
C ARG A 111 4.16 0.50 -0.49
N ALA A 112 4.90 0.24 0.57
CA ALA A 112 6.35 0.38 0.63
C ALA A 112 7.03 -0.99 0.63
N ASP A 113 8.18 -1.09 -0.01
CA ASP A 113 9.09 -2.23 0.15
C ASP A 113 9.99 -1.95 1.35
N VAL A 114 9.74 -2.66 2.45
CA VAL A 114 10.48 -2.53 3.72
C VAL A 114 11.40 -3.73 3.96
N THR A 115 11.72 -4.47 2.90
CA THR A 115 12.58 -5.67 2.99
C THR A 115 13.92 -5.34 3.66
N TYR A 116 14.51 -4.18 3.34
CA TYR A 116 15.79 -3.75 3.91
C TYR A 116 15.74 -3.47 5.43
N ILE A 117 14.55 -3.20 5.98
CA ILE A 117 14.35 -3.00 7.43
C ILE A 117 14.12 -4.35 8.11
N VAL A 118 13.25 -5.18 7.54
CA VAL A 118 12.75 -6.41 8.18
C VAL A 118 13.74 -7.57 8.07
N LYS A 119 14.33 -7.78 6.88
CA LYS A 119 15.22 -8.90 6.57
C LYS A 119 16.42 -9.03 7.53
N PRO A 120 17.22 -7.98 7.80
CA PRO A 120 18.40 -8.13 8.66
C PRO A 120 18.07 -8.46 10.12
N ILE A 121 16.82 -8.26 10.56
CA ILE A 121 16.36 -8.58 11.92
C ILE A 121 15.90 -10.04 12.00
N ILE A 122 15.12 -10.49 11.02
CA ILE A 122 14.55 -11.84 11.01
C ILE A 122 15.60 -12.90 10.64
N ASP A 123 16.42 -12.66 9.60
CA ASP A 123 17.33 -13.67 9.04
C ASP A 123 18.42 -14.13 10.01
N VAL A 124 18.72 -13.32 11.04
CA VAL A 124 19.73 -13.62 12.07
C VAL A 124 19.11 -14.08 13.39
N GLY A 125 17.79 -14.11 13.49
CA GLY A 125 17.07 -14.47 14.71
C GLY A 125 16.72 -15.96 14.78
N THR A 126 16.27 -16.39 15.96
CA THR A 126 15.98 -17.80 16.28
C THR A 126 14.53 -18.23 15.96
N GLY A 127 13.86 -17.48 15.08
CA GLY A 127 12.41 -17.60 14.87
C GLY A 127 11.56 -17.07 16.05
N GLY A 128 10.24 -17.21 15.91
CA GLY A 128 9.25 -16.68 16.85
C GLY A 128 8.60 -15.40 16.33
N VAL A 129 8.17 -14.53 17.25
CA VAL A 129 7.53 -13.24 16.95
C VAL A 129 8.57 -12.12 17.02
N TYR A 130 8.72 -11.40 15.92
CA TYR A 130 9.53 -10.19 15.80
C TYR A 130 8.61 -8.98 15.81
N ASN A 131 8.89 -8.04 16.72
CA ASN A 131 8.11 -6.82 16.89
C ASN A 131 8.85 -5.64 16.27
N PHE A 132 8.16 -4.85 15.45
CA PHE A 132 8.68 -3.64 14.84
C PHE A 132 7.91 -2.44 15.36
N ASN A 133 8.62 -1.44 15.89
CA ASN A 133 8.01 -0.19 16.32
C ASN A 133 7.60 0.64 15.11
N LEU A 134 6.32 0.94 14.96
CA LEU A 134 5.78 1.80 13.91
C LEU A 134 5.42 3.15 14.51
N VAL A 135 5.88 4.24 13.91
CA VAL A 135 5.57 5.61 14.35
C VAL A 135 5.23 6.47 13.14
N GLU A 136 4.01 7.00 13.13
CA GLU A 136 3.50 8.01 12.20
C GLU A 136 3.89 9.41 12.69
N PHE A 137 4.49 10.22 11.82
CA PHE A 137 4.94 11.58 12.12
C PHE A 137 4.05 12.66 11.50
N PHE A 138 3.16 12.29 10.58
CA PHE A 138 2.35 13.24 9.83
C PHE A 138 1.00 12.65 9.42
N ASN A 139 -0.07 13.45 9.54
CA ASN A 139 -1.46 13.09 9.22
C ASN A 139 -1.99 11.80 9.86
N HIS A 140 -1.54 11.45 11.07
CA HIS A 140 -2.00 10.24 11.77
C HIS A 140 -3.53 10.19 11.95
N ASP A 141 -4.18 11.35 12.13
CA ASP A 141 -5.63 11.44 12.22
C ASP A 141 -6.36 11.02 10.93
N TRP A 142 -5.67 10.94 9.80
CA TRP A 142 -6.22 10.54 8.50
C TRP A 142 -5.77 9.14 8.06
N ILE A 143 -4.84 8.53 8.78
CA ILE A 143 -4.34 7.18 8.54
C ILE A 143 -5.22 6.21 9.32
N ASP A 144 -5.78 5.22 8.64
CA ASP A 144 -6.60 4.17 9.28
C ASP A 144 -5.75 3.05 9.88
N GLY A 145 -4.58 2.81 9.27
CA GLY A 145 -3.64 1.83 9.76
C GLY A 145 -2.73 1.25 8.68
N HIS A 146 -2.04 0.20 9.09
CA HIS A 146 -0.94 -0.41 8.38
C HIS A 146 -1.07 -1.93 8.40
N ALA A 147 -0.55 -2.57 7.35
CA ALA A 147 -0.41 -4.03 7.32
C ALA A 147 1.00 -4.40 6.85
N LEU A 148 1.71 -5.20 7.65
CA LEU A 148 3.02 -5.73 7.32
C LEU A 148 2.84 -7.13 6.74
N VAL A 149 3.34 -7.33 5.52
CA VAL A 149 3.36 -8.62 4.83
C VAL A 149 4.80 -9.05 4.67
N VAL A 150 5.22 -10.11 5.36
CA VAL A 150 6.56 -10.69 5.28
C VAL A 150 6.48 -12.03 4.56
N VAL A 151 7.14 -12.14 3.42
CA VAL A 151 7.30 -13.39 2.67
C VAL A 151 8.65 -14.00 3.04
N TYR A 152 8.65 -15.26 3.46
CA TYR A 152 9.86 -15.97 3.88
C TYR A 152 9.90 -17.40 3.33
N GLU A 153 11.08 -18.00 3.32
CA GLU A 153 11.30 -19.44 3.07
C GLU A 153 11.85 -20.11 4.34
N HIS A 154 11.49 -21.37 4.55
CA HIS A 154 11.99 -22.22 5.63
C HIS A 154 11.80 -23.71 5.28
#